data_AF-A0A2S6Z4X2-F1
#
_entry.id   AF-A0A2S6Z4X2-F1
#
_cell.length_a   1.000
_cell.length_b   1.000
_cell.length_c   1.000
_cell.angle_alpha   90.00
_cell.angle_beta   90.00
_cell.angle_gamma   90.00
#
_symmetry.space_group_name_H-M   'P 1'
#
loop_
_entity.id
_entity.type
_entity.pdbx_description
1 polymer ?
#
loop_
_entity_poly.entity_id
_entity_poly.type
_entity_poly.pdbx_seq_one_letter_code
_entity_poly.pdbx_strand_id
1 'polypeptide(L)'
;MLLRTVASACLLALVLPTAANAAYRSPQQILDASPASAWRVLEPERTLYLELDGGRVIIELAPQFAPAHVGNIRTLAHERFWDGLSIYRSQDNFVVQFGDPDGETPAKAKSLGSAKTHLPAEFERPSQGLDFQRLPDSDGWAAQVGFVDGFPVGRDSASGKTWLAHCYGTLGAGRNNDEDSSIGAELYVVTGQSPRQLDRNITVVGRVVKGMELLSVIPRGPDPMGFYQDPAQRSPIRAIRLASEVPLPERTPLQLLRTDSRTFRDVAEARRNRKDDFYKRPAGHIDLCNVPLPVRAPPAG
;
A
#
# COMPACT_ATOMS: atom_id res chain seq x y z
N MET A 1 53.24 -65.15 -29.23
CA MET A 1 52.61 -63.89 -29.64
C MET A 1 51.26 -63.78 -28.95
N LEU A 2 51.16 -63.03 -27.84
CA LEU A 2 49.86 -62.64 -27.25
C LEU A 2 49.70 -61.12 -27.47
N LEU A 3 48.77 -60.75 -28.35
CA LEU A 3 48.39 -59.35 -28.58
C LEU A 3 47.44 -58.89 -27.47
N ARG A 4 47.82 -57.80 -26.78
CA ARG A 4 46.96 -57.01 -25.91
C ARG A 4 46.18 -56.00 -26.76
N THR A 5 44.86 -56.01 -26.68
CA THR A 5 44.01 -54.91 -27.15
C THR A 5 43.45 -54.17 -25.94
N VAL A 6 43.94 -52.97 -25.68
CA VAL A 6 43.38 -52.03 -24.70
C VAL A 6 42.57 -50.99 -25.49
N ALA A 7 41.25 -51.01 -25.33
CA ALA A 7 40.36 -50.01 -25.90
C ALA A 7 40.39 -48.74 -25.03
N SER A 8 40.82 -47.61 -25.60
CA SER A 8 40.75 -46.30 -24.95
C SER A 8 39.34 -45.73 -25.10
N ALA A 9 38.62 -45.59 -24.00
CA ALA A 9 37.37 -44.83 -23.95
C ALA A 9 37.68 -43.33 -23.84
N CYS A 10 37.38 -42.56 -24.89
CA CYS A 10 37.38 -41.10 -24.85
C CYS A 10 36.16 -40.61 -24.05
N LEU A 11 36.39 -40.08 -22.85
CA LEU A 11 35.40 -39.31 -22.11
C LEU A 11 35.31 -37.89 -22.70
N LEU A 12 34.20 -37.59 -23.38
CA LEU A 12 33.81 -36.21 -23.70
C LEU A 12 33.35 -35.54 -22.40
N ALA A 13 34.14 -34.62 -21.87
CA ALA A 13 33.74 -33.77 -20.75
C ALA A 13 32.74 -32.71 -21.25
N LEU A 14 31.46 -32.88 -20.91
CA LEU A 14 30.43 -31.84 -21.05
C LEU A 14 30.76 -30.68 -20.10
N VAL A 15 31.33 -29.61 -20.64
CA VAL A 15 31.51 -28.35 -19.91
C VAL A 15 30.13 -27.69 -19.80
N LEU A 16 29.47 -27.88 -18.65
CA LEU A 16 28.27 -27.10 -18.31
C LEU A 16 28.70 -25.63 -18.11
N PRO A 17 27.99 -24.66 -18.71
CA PRO A 17 28.30 -23.25 -18.49
C PRO A 17 28.11 -22.94 -17.01
N THR A 18 29.19 -22.51 -16.35
CA THR A 18 29.10 -21.96 -15.01
C THR A 18 28.20 -20.73 -15.08
N ALA A 19 27.07 -20.76 -14.37
CA ALA A 19 26.25 -19.58 -14.18
C ALA A 19 27.16 -18.52 -13.54
N ALA A 20 27.58 -17.53 -14.34
CA ALA A 20 28.33 -16.40 -13.82
C ALA A 20 27.49 -15.77 -12.71
N ASN A 21 28.02 -15.72 -11.49
CA ASN A 21 27.40 -14.96 -10.41
C ASN A 21 27.35 -13.50 -10.86
N ALA A 22 26.20 -13.06 -11.36
CA ALA A 22 26.00 -11.67 -11.72
C ALA A 22 26.27 -10.81 -10.47
N ALA A 23 27.04 -9.72 -10.66
CA ALA A 23 27.34 -8.79 -9.59
C ALA A 23 26.04 -8.27 -8.95
N TYR A 24 26.03 -8.12 -7.63
CA TYR A 24 24.88 -7.56 -6.91
C TYR A 24 24.53 -6.17 -7.46
N ARG A 25 23.22 -5.92 -7.62
CA ARG A 25 22.69 -4.60 -7.99
C ARG A 25 21.83 -4.09 -6.85
N SER A 26 22.04 -2.83 -6.46
CA SER A 26 21.20 -2.18 -5.45
C SER A 26 19.77 -2.00 -5.95
N PRO A 27 18.78 -1.87 -5.06
CA PRO A 27 17.40 -1.53 -5.44
C PRO A 27 17.32 -0.32 -6.38
N GLN A 28 18.10 0.73 -6.12
CA GLN A 28 18.11 1.94 -6.96
C GLN A 28 18.66 1.66 -8.36
N GLN A 29 19.78 0.94 -8.47
CA GLN A 29 20.34 0.57 -9.77
C GLN A 29 19.40 -0.28 -10.61
N ILE A 30 18.56 -1.11 -9.97
CA ILE A 30 17.55 -1.92 -10.66
C ILE A 30 16.40 -1.01 -11.14
N LEU A 31 15.96 -0.07 -10.31
CA LEU A 31 14.93 0.90 -10.68
C LEU A 31 15.38 1.83 -11.81
N ASP A 32 16.60 2.34 -11.78
CA ASP A 32 17.14 3.25 -12.81
C ASP A 32 17.21 2.57 -14.18
N ALA A 33 17.49 1.26 -14.23
CA ALA A 33 17.53 0.49 -15.46
C ALA A 33 16.20 -0.16 -15.85
N SER A 34 15.12 0.11 -15.11
CA SER A 34 13.84 -0.56 -15.33
C SER A 34 13.17 -0.07 -16.63
N PRO A 35 12.58 -0.99 -17.43
CA PRO A 35 11.89 -0.59 -18.64
C PRO A 35 10.58 0.13 -18.30
N ALA A 36 10.11 1.01 -19.19
CA ALA A 36 8.84 1.72 -19.01
C ALA A 36 7.65 0.76 -18.78
N SER A 37 7.66 -0.43 -19.39
CA SER A 37 6.63 -1.47 -19.22
C SER A 37 6.55 -2.06 -17.81
N ALA A 38 7.57 -1.88 -16.98
CA ALA A 38 7.54 -2.28 -15.58
C ALA A 38 6.69 -1.35 -14.72
N TRP A 39 6.24 -0.21 -15.25
CA TRP A 39 5.50 0.81 -14.52
C TRP A 39 4.08 0.97 -15.08
N ARG A 40 3.13 1.26 -14.19
CA ARG A 40 1.77 1.66 -14.54
C ARG A 40 1.51 3.10 -14.13
N VAL A 41 0.69 3.81 -14.89
CA VAL A 41 0.24 5.16 -14.53
C VAL A 41 -0.77 5.06 -13.38
N LEU A 42 -0.70 6.01 -12.45
CA LEU A 42 -1.72 6.15 -11.41
C LEU A 42 -3.04 6.65 -12.02
N GLU A 43 -4.10 5.86 -11.90
CA GLU A 43 -5.39 6.16 -12.52
C GLU A 43 -6.17 7.25 -11.76
N PRO A 44 -6.60 8.34 -12.43
CA PRO A 44 -7.28 9.45 -11.75
C PRO A 44 -8.58 9.06 -11.04
N GLU A 45 -9.33 8.09 -11.57
CA GLU A 45 -10.64 7.67 -11.02
C GLU A 45 -10.56 6.93 -9.68
N ARG A 46 -9.38 6.39 -9.35
CA ARG A 46 -9.10 5.73 -8.07
C ARG A 46 -8.03 6.48 -7.28
N THR A 47 -7.88 7.77 -7.52
CA THR A 47 -6.88 8.59 -6.83
C THR A 47 -7.57 9.73 -6.09
N LEU A 48 -7.30 9.84 -4.78
CA LEU A 48 -7.67 10.99 -3.98
C LEU A 48 -6.46 11.91 -3.81
N TYR A 49 -6.71 13.22 -3.93
CA TYR A 49 -5.81 14.26 -3.44
C TYR A 49 -6.37 14.79 -2.13
N LEU A 50 -5.60 14.60 -1.06
CA LEU A 50 -5.83 15.22 0.24
C LEU A 50 -4.92 16.46 0.32
N GLU A 51 -5.53 17.63 0.31
CA GLU A 51 -4.84 18.91 0.39
C GLU A 51 -4.73 19.36 1.85
N LEU A 52 -3.50 19.46 2.35
CA LEU A 52 -3.15 19.99 3.66
C LEU A 52 -2.35 21.29 3.49
N ASP A 53 -2.17 22.04 4.57
CA ASP A 53 -1.30 23.23 4.56
C ASP A 53 0.15 22.93 4.18
N GLY A 54 0.65 21.74 4.57
CA GLY A 54 1.99 21.27 4.22
C GLY A 54 2.12 20.76 2.79
N GLY A 55 1.01 20.66 2.04
CA GLY A 55 0.98 20.19 0.66
C GLY A 55 0.02 19.01 0.43
N ARG A 56 0.16 18.40 -0.74
CA ARG A 56 -0.72 17.34 -1.24
C ARG A 56 -0.26 15.95 -0.81
N VAL A 57 -1.15 15.21 -0.18
CA VAL A 57 -1.06 13.75 -0.03
C VAL A 57 -1.83 13.08 -1.17
N ILE A 58 -1.23 12.09 -1.81
CA ILE A 58 -1.84 11.35 -2.93
C ILE A 58 -2.12 9.93 -2.48
N ILE A 59 -3.37 9.52 -2.60
CA ILE A 59 -3.86 8.23 -2.11
C ILE A 59 -4.45 7.45 -3.30
N GLU A 60 -4.02 6.21 -3.47
CA GLU A 60 -4.61 5.26 -4.41
C GLU A 60 -5.65 4.38 -3.69
N LEU A 61 -6.87 4.35 -4.22
CA LEU A 61 -7.99 3.53 -3.73
C LEU A 61 -7.92 2.10 -4.28
N ALA A 62 -8.47 1.15 -3.52
CA ALA A 62 -8.44 -0.29 -3.81
C ALA A 62 -9.84 -0.87 -4.08
N PRO A 63 -10.54 -0.46 -5.17
CA PRO A 63 -11.90 -0.93 -5.47
C PRO A 63 -11.99 -2.43 -5.72
N GLN A 64 -10.87 -3.09 -6.01
CA GLN A 64 -10.82 -4.55 -6.19
C GLN A 64 -10.97 -5.31 -4.86
N PHE A 65 -10.84 -4.63 -3.71
CA PHE A 65 -10.96 -5.19 -2.37
C PHE A 65 -12.15 -4.63 -1.60
N ALA A 66 -12.40 -3.32 -1.71
CA ALA A 66 -13.49 -2.64 -1.02
C ALA A 66 -14.36 -1.80 -1.99
N PRO A 67 -15.02 -2.42 -2.98
CA PRO A 67 -15.79 -1.69 -4.00
C PRO A 67 -16.91 -0.82 -3.44
N ALA A 68 -17.62 -1.26 -2.39
CA ALA A 68 -18.72 -0.50 -1.81
C ALA A 68 -18.20 0.75 -1.07
N HIS A 69 -17.14 0.60 -0.27
CA HIS A 69 -16.49 1.74 0.41
C HIS A 69 -15.84 2.69 -0.57
N VAL A 70 -15.10 2.18 -1.56
CA VAL A 70 -14.47 3.05 -2.59
C VAL A 70 -15.53 3.80 -3.38
N GLY A 71 -16.65 3.16 -3.73
CA GLY A 71 -17.79 3.85 -4.33
C GLY A 71 -18.32 4.98 -3.45
N ASN A 72 -18.52 4.73 -2.16
CA ASN A 72 -19.05 5.75 -1.24
C ASN A 72 -18.05 6.88 -0.97
N ILE A 73 -16.77 6.57 -0.86
CA ILE A 73 -15.68 7.55 -0.72
C ILE A 73 -15.63 8.48 -1.93
N ARG A 74 -15.82 7.95 -3.14
CA ARG A 74 -15.93 8.77 -4.35
C ARG A 74 -17.11 9.74 -4.27
N THR A 75 -18.27 9.28 -3.80
CA THR A 75 -19.43 10.15 -3.56
C THR A 75 -19.12 11.22 -2.51
N LEU A 76 -18.53 10.86 -1.37
CA LEU A 76 -18.17 11.81 -0.31
C LEU A 76 -17.16 12.87 -0.79
N ALA A 77 -16.21 12.48 -1.65
CA ALA A 77 -15.26 13.42 -2.25
C ALA A 77 -15.97 14.40 -3.20
N HIS A 78 -16.89 13.90 -4.03
CA HIS A 78 -17.72 14.70 -4.93
C HIS A 78 -18.60 15.71 -4.15
N GLU A 79 -19.22 15.25 -3.06
CA GLU A 79 -20.04 16.04 -2.13
C GLU A 79 -19.21 16.96 -1.23
N ARG A 80 -17.88 16.95 -1.36
CA ARG A 80 -16.95 17.79 -0.59
C ARG A 80 -17.05 17.59 0.92
N PHE A 81 -17.37 16.37 1.35
CA PHE A 81 -17.61 16.04 2.75
C PHE A 81 -16.43 16.45 3.65
N TRP A 82 -15.19 16.17 3.24
CA TRP A 82 -14.02 16.47 4.08
C TRP A 82 -13.52 17.92 4.04
N ASP A 83 -14.04 18.76 3.16
CA ASP A 83 -13.58 20.14 3.03
C ASP A 83 -13.85 20.92 4.33
N GLY A 84 -12.81 21.51 4.91
CA GLY A 84 -12.89 22.26 6.17
C GLY A 84 -12.94 21.37 7.42
N LEU A 85 -12.89 20.04 7.28
CA LEU A 85 -12.67 19.13 8.41
C LEU A 85 -11.17 19.12 8.78
N SER A 86 -10.76 18.15 9.60
CA SER A 86 -9.39 18.10 10.10
C SER A 86 -8.94 16.67 10.41
N ILE A 87 -7.63 16.51 10.56
CA ILE A 87 -7.04 15.36 11.22
C ILE A 87 -7.24 15.57 12.72
N TYR A 88 -8.28 14.94 13.26
CA TYR A 88 -8.74 15.13 14.64
C TYR A 88 -8.08 14.15 15.63
N ARG A 89 -7.33 13.16 15.12
CA ARG A 89 -6.62 12.18 15.93
C ARG A 89 -5.29 11.81 15.29
N SER A 90 -4.22 11.86 16.07
CA SER A 90 -2.89 11.34 15.73
C SER A 90 -2.38 10.52 16.91
N GLN A 91 -2.27 9.21 16.74
CA GLN A 91 -1.69 8.32 17.73
C GLN A 91 -0.32 7.87 17.23
N ASP A 92 0.71 8.24 18.00
CA ASP A 92 2.09 7.88 17.69
C ASP A 92 2.25 6.38 17.47
N ASN A 93 3.09 6.05 16.50
CA ASN A 93 3.38 4.69 16.07
C ASN A 93 2.15 3.83 15.71
N PHE A 94 1.04 4.46 15.31
CA PHE A 94 -0.20 3.77 14.94
C PHE A 94 -0.86 4.38 13.71
N VAL A 95 -1.72 5.38 13.89
CA VAL A 95 -2.49 6.00 12.79
C VAL A 95 -2.69 7.49 13.02
N VAL A 96 -2.85 8.22 11.90
CA VAL A 96 -3.60 9.49 11.88
C VAL A 96 -4.99 9.22 11.34
N GLN A 97 -6.00 9.86 11.92
CA GLN A 97 -7.40 9.66 11.56
C GLN A 97 -8.09 11.01 11.35
N PHE A 98 -8.96 11.04 10.34
CA PHE A 98 -9.65 12.21 9.86
C PHE A 98 -11.04 11.87 9.35
N GLY A 99 -11.91 12.89 9.30
CA GLY A 99 -13.34 12.74 9.11
C GLY A 99 -14.07 13.79 9.92
N ASP A 100 -15.31 13.52 10.28
CA ASP A 100 -16.13 14.40 11.10
C ASP A 100 -16.03 14.00 12.59
N PRO A 101 -15.34 14.79 13.44
CA PRO A 101 -15.25 14.49 14.87
C PRO A 101 -16.61 14.51 15.58
N ASP A 102 -17.63 15.14 14.99
CA ASP A 102 -19.00 15.19 15.49
C ASP A 102 -19.94 14.21 14.75
N GLY A 103 -19.42 13.29 13.91
CA GLY A 103 -20.21 12.39 13.06
C GLY A 103 -21.20 11.49 13.83
N GLU A 104 -20.90 11.18 15.09
CA GLU A 104 -21.76 10.41 15.99
C GLU A 104 -22.79 11.28 16.75
N THR A 105 -22.78 12.59 16.54
CA THR A 105 -23.72 13.54 17.16
C THR A 105 -24.68 14.06 16.08
N PRO A 106 -25.90 13.49 15.94
CA PRO A 106 -26.77 13.78 14.79
C PRO A 106 -27.08 15.26 14.54
N ALA A 107 -27.15 16.08 15.59
CA ALA A 107 -27.42 17.51 15.48
C ALA A 107 -26.21 18.35 15.00
N LYS A 108 -25.01 17.76 14.96
CA LYS A 108 -23.75 18.42 14.58
C LYS A 108 -23.08 17.78 13.38
N ALA A 109 -23.39 16.52 13.10
CA ALA A 109 -22.82 15.75 12.01
C ALA A 109 -22.97 16.49 10.67
N LYS A 110 -21.89 16.55 9.91
CA LYS A 110 -21.87 17.13 8.58
C LYS A 110 -22.72 16.27 7.63
N SER A 111 -23.46 16.94 6.75
CA SER A 111 -24.28 16.24 5.75
C SER A 111 -23.42 15.34 4.87
N LEU A 112 -23.87 14.09 4.71
CA LEU A 112 -23.26 13.10 3.82
C LEU A 112 -23.65 13.30 2.34
N GLY A 113 -24.49 14.29 2.03
CA GLY A 113 -25.03 14.49 0.69
C GLY A 113 -25.77 13.25 0.20
N SER A 114 -25.44 12.77 -1.00
CA SER A 114 -25.99 11.54 -1.59
C SER A 114 -25.25 10.25 -1.22
N ALA A 115 -24.26 10.31 -0.32
CA ALA A 115 -23.54 9.11 0.11
C ALA A 115 -24.43 8.14 0.89
N LYS A 116 -24.14 6.85 0.78
CA LYS A 116 -24.82 5.79 1.51
C LYS A 116 -24.50 5.89 3.00
N THR A 117 -25.52 5.65 3.82
CA THR A 117 -25.45 5.61 5.29
C THR A 117 -25.24 4.21 5.84
N HIS A 118 -25.09 3.21 4.97
CA HIS A 118 -24.84 1.82 5.34
C HIS A 118 -24.10 1.09 4.21
N LEU A 119 -23.07 0.33 4.56
CA LEU A 119 -22.25 -0.47 3.66
C LEU A 119 -21.95 -1.83 4.31
N PRO A 120 -21.77 -2.90 3.53
CA PRO A 120 -21.31 -4.17 4.09
C PRO A 120 -19.85 -4.05 4.57
N ALA A 121 -19.47 -4.86 5.55
CA ALA A 121 -18.06 -5.05 5.90
C ALA A 121 -17.27 -5.64 4.70
N GLU A 122 -16.15 -5.02 4.34
CA GLU A 122 -15.29 -5.44 3.21
C GLU A 122 -13.88 -5.80 3.69
N PHE A 123 -13.80 -6.60 4.76
CA PHE A 123 -12.54 -6.93 5.44
C PHE A 123 -11.64 -7.88 4.64
N GLU A 124 -12.25 -8.69 3.77
CA GLU A 124 -11.58 -9.68 2.92
C GLU A 124 -12.46 -10.01 1.72
N ARG A 125 -11.89 -10.70 0.73
CA ARG A 125 -12.64 -11.17 -0.44
C ARG A 125 -12.17 -12.54 -0.93
N PRO A 126 -12.95 -13.21 -1.81
CA PRO A 126 -12.49 -14.43 -2.47
C PRO A 126 -11.19 -14.20 -3.26
N SER A 127 -10.25 -15.13 -3.12
CA SER A 127 -8.96 -15.14 -3.81
C SER A 127 -9.07 -15.36 -5.32
N GLN A 128 -10.20 -15.90 -5.79
CA GLN A 128 -10.44 -16.19 -7.20
C GLN A 128 -10.30 -14.92 -8.06
N GLY A 129 -9.54 -15.03 -9.15
CA GLY A 129 -9.33 -13.94 -10.11
C GLY A 129 -8.31 -12.88 -9.66
N LEU A 130 -7.66 -13.07 -8.51
CA LEU A 130 -6.55 -12.21 -8.08
C LEU A 130 -5.23 -12.73 -8.65
N ASP A 131 -4.53 -11.89 -9.41
CA ASP A 131 -3.11 -12.08 -9.72
C ASP A 131 -2.30 -11.77 -8.46
N PHE A 132 -1.87 -12.81 -7.76
CA PHE A 132 -1.18 -12.72 -6.48
C PHE A 132 0.32 -12.99 -6.65
N GLN A 133 1.12 -11.96 -6.37
CA GLN A 133 2.58 -12.04 -6.40
C GLN A 133 3.11 -12.39 -5.02
N ARG A 134 3.23 -13.69 -4.76
CA ARG A 134 3.68 -14.25 -3.48
C ARG A 134 5.12 -13.82 -3.15
N LEU A 135 5.34 -13.41 -1.90
CA LEU A 135 6.68 -13.31 -1.32
C LEU A 135 7.15 -14.69 -0.80
N PRO A 136 8.47 -14.99 -0.87
CA PRO A 136 8.99 -16.29 -0.49
C PRO A 136 9.03 -16.51 1.03
N ASP A 137 9.09 -15.43 1.80
CA ASP A 137 9.26 -15.47 3.25
C ASP A 137 7.97 -15.78 4.00
N SER A 138 8.11 -16.40 5.17
CA SER A 138 7.03 -16.59 6.13
C SER A 138 6.58 -15.25 6.73
N ASP A 139 5.31 -15.13 7.06
CA ASP A 139 4.75 -13.96 7.75
C ASP A 139 4.10 -14.39 9.07
N GLY A 140 4.14 -13.51 10.07
CA GLY A 140 3.58 -13.78 11.39
C GLY A 140 2.06 -13.67 11.48
N TRP A 141 1.40 -13.11 10.46
CA TRP A 141 -0.03 -12.76 10.46
C TRP A 141 -0.85 -13.55 9.44
N ALA A 142 -0.23 -14.08 8.39
CA ALA A 142 -0.91 -14.79 7.32
C ALA A 142 -0.12 -16.03 6.84
N ALA A 143 -0.84 -17.05 6.37
CA ALA A 143 -0.22 -18.25 5.79
C ALA A 143 0.60 -17.93 4.52
N GLN A 144 0.14 -16.96 3.73
CA GLN A 144 0.86 -16.40 2.60
C GLN A 144 0.73 -14.88 2.59
N VAL A 145 1.80 -14.21 2.17
CA VAL A 145 1.81 -12.77 1.92
C VAL A 145 2.38 -12.47 0.55
N GLY A 146 2.02 -11.30 0.03
CA GLY A 146 2.47 -10.85 -1.28
C GLY A 146 1.75 -9.60 -1.72
N PHE A 147 1.62 -9.44 -3.03
CA PHE A 147 1.02 -8.26 -3.64
C PHE A 147 -0.09 -8.61 -4.61
N VAL A 148 -1.06 -7.71 -4.73
CA VAL A 148 -2.10 -7.70 -5.76
C VAL A 148 -2.25 -6.26 -6.25
N ASP A 149 -2.01 -6.02 -7.54
CA ASP A 149 -2.06 -4.68 -8.15
C ASP A 149 -1.29 -3.60 -7.37
N GLY A 150 -0.12 -3.95 -6.85
CA GLY A 150 0.68 -3.05 -6.03
C GLY A 150 0.38 -3.08 -4.53
N PHE A 151 -0.79 -3.55 -4.09
CA PHE A 151 -1.17 -3.53 -2.68
C PHE A 151 -0.62 -4.72 -1.90
N PRO A 152 -0.11 -4.52 -0.66
CA PRO A 152 0.30 -5.62 0.20
C PRO A 152 -0.93 -6.38 0.71
N VAL A 153 -0.88 -7.71 0.60
CA VAL A 153 -2.01 -8.58 0.96
C VAL A 153 -1.57 -9.77 1.79
N GLY A 154 -2.44 -10.19 2.70
CA GLY A 154 -2.44 -11.52 3.29
C GLY A 154 -3.37 -12.45 2.51
N ARG A 155 -3.02 -13.73 2.43
CA ARG A 155 -3.83 -14.78 1.81
C ARG A 155 -3.83 -16.02 2.67
N ASP A 156 -5.01 -16.60 2.81
CA ASP A 156 -5.19 -17.94 3.33
C ASP A 156 -5.74 -18.85 2.22
N SER A 157 -4.91 -19.79 1.77
CA SER A 157 -5.27 -20.75 0.74
C SER A 157 -6.30 -21.78 1.22
N ALA A 158 -6.40 -22.04 2.53
CA ALA A 158 -7.35 -23.01 3.07
C ALA A 158 -8.78 -22.48 3.01
N SER A 159 -9.00 -21.22 3.42
CA SER A 159 -10.31 -20.56 3.29
C SER A 159 -10.57 -19.95 1.91
N GLY A 160 -9.54 -19.84 1.06
CA GLY A 160 -9.67 -19.21 -0.26
C GLY A 160 -9.89 -17.71 -0.19
N LYS A 161 -9.37 -17.04 0.85
CA LYS A 161 -9.56 -15.61 1.12
C LYS A 161 -8.27 -14.82 0.95
N THR A 162 -8.39 -13.57 0.50
CA THR A 162 -7.31 -12.58 0.43
C THR A 162 -7.82 -11.27 1.02
N TRP A 163 -6.98 -10.57 1.78
CA TRP A 163 -7.26 -9.28 2.40
C TRP A 163 -6.08 -8.33 2.23
N LEU A 164 -6.35 -7.03 2.27
CA LEU A 164 -5.31 -6.01 2.32
C LEU A 164 -4.66 -5.98 3.70
N ALA A 165 -3.33 -5.85 3.73
CA ALA A 165 -2.57 -5.78 4.96
C ALA A 165 -2.48 -4.34 5.49
N HIS A 166 -2.59 -4.17 6.82
CA HIS A 166 -2.36 -2.89 7.50
C HIS A 166 -0.87 -2.55 7.60
N CYS A 167 -0.22 -2.36 6.46
CA CYS A 167 1.14 -1.86 6.37
C CYS A 167 1.20 -0.33 6.54
N TYR A 168 2.40 0.20 6.76
CA TYR A 168 2.65 1.64 6.76
C TYR A 168 2.14 2.32 5.47
N GLY A 169 1.41 3.43 5.62
CA GLY A 169 0.79 4.17 4.52
C GLY A 169 -0.53 3.59 4.02
N THR A 170 -1.01 2.46 4.53
CA THR A 170 -2.34 1.93 4.20
C THR A 170 -3.45 2.87 4.69
N LEU A 171 -4.47 3.10 3.86
CA LEU A 171 -5.69 3.86 4.18
C LEU A 171 -6.82 2.89 4.55
N GLY A 172 -7.30 2.97 5.79
CA GLY A 172 -8.46 2.21 6.28
C GLY A 172 -9.68 3.09 6.55
N ALA A 173 -10.84 2.44 6.59
CA ALA A 173 -12.11 3.07 6.94
C ALA A 173 -12.43 2.80 8.41
N GLY A 174 -12.51 3.86 9.21
CA GLY A 174 -12.90 3.79 10.62
C GLY A 174 -14.31 3.23 10.77
N ARG A 175 -14.55 2.56 11.89
CA ARG A 175 -15.84 1.97 12.25
C ARG A 175 -16.08 2.04 13.74
N ASN A 176 -17.34 1.91 14.13
CA ASN A 176 -17.74 1.62 15.49
C ASN A 176 -17.66 0.11 15.75
N ASN A 177 -18.31 -0.37 16.80
CA ASN A 177 -18.22 -1.77 17.23
C ASN A 177 -18.76 -2.75 16.19
N ASP A 178 -19.91 -2.44 15.57
CA ASP A 178 -20.53 -3.30 14.56
C ASP A 178 -19.68 -3.34 13.29
N GLU A 179 -19.60 -4.52 12.66
CA GLU A 179 -18.71 -4.77 11.53
C GLU A 179 -19.03 -3.92 10.30
N ASP A 180 -20.30 -3.58 10.11
CA ASP A 180 -20.88 -2.83 8.98
C ASP A 180 -21.21 -1.37 9.36
N SER A 181 -20.69 -0.88 10.48
CA SER A 181 -20.87 0.51 10.92
C SER A 181 -20.01 1.52 10.14
N SER A 182 -19.07 1.07 9.32
CA SER A 182 -18.29 1.97 8.47
C SER A 182 -19.05 2.38 7.22
N ILE A 183 -19.00 3.66 6.90
CA ILE A 183 -19.45 4.21 5.61
C ILE A 183 -18.32 4.84 4.80
N GLY A 184 -17.07 4.74 5.28
CA GLY A 184 -15.91 5.37 4.65
C GLY A 184 -15.82 6.89 4.82
N ALA A 185 -16.60 7.50 5.73
CA ALA A 185 -16.51 8.92 6.08
C ALA A 185 -15.36 9.21 7.06
N GLU A 186 -15.18 8.33 8.04
CA GLU A 186 -14.03 8.31 8.94
C GLU A 186 -12.93 7.48 8.32
N LEU A 187 -11.76 8.08 8.07
CA LEU A 187 -10.63 7.44 7.42
C LEU A 187 -9.38 7.58 8.27
N TYR A 188 -8.49 6.59 8.18
CA TYR A 188 -7.21 6.64 8.87
C TYR A 188 -6.07 6.15 7.98
N VAL A 189 -4.88 6.69 8.18
CA VAL A 189 -3.65 6.22 7.54
C VAL A 189 -2.72 5.67 8.60
N VAL A 190 -2.17 4.49 8.36
CA VAL A 190 -1.13 3.88 9.21
C VAL A 190 0.17 4.69 9.11
N THR A 191 0.60 5.29 10.21
CA THR A 191 1.78 6.18 10.30
C THR A 191 2.93 5.60 11.11
N GLY A 192 2.83 4.34 11.56
CA GLY A 192 3.86 3.71 12.37
C GLY A 192 4.00 2.21 12.12
N GLN A 193 4.34 1.47 13.17
CA GLN A 193 4.44 0.01 13.16
C GLN A 193 3.12 -0.59 12.68
N SER A 194 3.22 -1.45 11.67
CA SER A 194 2.09 -2.05 10.97
C SER A 194 1.14 -2.78 11.94
N PRO A 195 -0.07 -2.25 12.21
CA PRO A 195 -1.00 -2.82 13.18
C PRO A 195 -1.78 -3.97 12.54
N ARG A 196 -1.05 -5.02 12.16
CA ARG A 196 -1.56 -6.16 11.40
C ARG A 196 -2.59 -7.00 12.16
N GLN A 197 -2.78 -6.78 13.46
CA GLN A 197 -3.92 -7.31 14.21
C GLN A 197 -5.28 -6.76 13.71
N LEU A 198 -5.28 -5.65 12.97
CA LEU A 198 -6.47 -5.09 12.33
C LEU A 198 -6.81 -5.76 11.00
N ASP A 199 -5.90 -6.57 10.44
CA ASP A 199 -6.18 -7.37 9.25
C ASP A 199 -7.46 -8.20 9.49
N ARG A 200 -8.34 -8.23 8.50
CA ARG A 200 -9.63 -8.94 8.53
C ARG A 200 -10.63 -8.44 9.59
N ASN A 201 -10.34 -7.33 10.28
CA ASN A 201 -11.22 -6.73 11.29
C ASN A 201 -11.69 -5.32 10.91
N ILE A 202 -11.01 -4.66 9.96
CA ILE A 202 -11.36 -3.33 9.46
C ILE A 202 -11.18 -3.29 7.94
N THR A 203 -12.08 -2.59 7.26
CA THR A 203 -12.00 -2.40 5.81
C THR A 203 -10.82 -1.50 5.47
N VAL A 204 -9.89 -2.02 4.67
CA VAL A 204 -8.85 -1.23 4.03
C VAL A 204 -9.34 -0.79 2.66
N VAL A 205 -9.20 0.51 2.36
CA VAL A 205 -9.78 1.13 1.16
C VAL A 205 -8.73 1.67 0.20
N GLY A 206 -7.46 1.72 0.59
CA GLY A 206 -6.41 2.26 -0.28
C GLY A 206 -5.05 2.37 0.41
N ARG A 207 -4.19 3.24 -0.13
CA ARG A 207 -2.87 3.57 0.42
C ARG A 207 -2.40 4.95 -0.03
N VAL A 208 -1.52 5.55 0.75
CA VAL A 208 -0.72 6.71 0.35
C VAL A 208 0.38 6.27 -0.62
N VAL A 209 0.52 7.00 -1.73
CA VAL A 209 1.58 6.79 -2.74
C VAL A 209 2.56 7.96 -2.82
N LYS A 210 2.21 9.12 -2.25
CA LYS A 210 3.08 10.29 -2.09
C LYS A 210 2.57 11.20 -0.96
N GLY A 211 3.46 11.88 -0.25
CA GLY A 211 3.10 12.83 0.80
C GLY A 211 2.93 12.19 2.19
N MET A 212 3.49 10.99 2.39
CA MET A 212 3.38 10.30 3.67
C MET A 212 4.09 11.06 4.80
N GLU A 213 5.16 11.77 4.46
CA GLU A 213 5.88 12.68 5.35
C GLU A 213 5.00 13.79 5.92
N LEU A 214 3.93 14.19 5.24
CA LEU A 214 2.97 15.19 5.74
C LEU A 214 2.03 14.62 6.81
N LEU A 215 1.87 13.30 6.85
CA LEU A 215 1.02 12.60 7.81
C LEU A 215 1.82 12.05 8.99
N SER A 216 3.00 11.49 8.72
CA SER A 216 3.81 10.82 9.75
C SER A 216 4.46 11.77 10.76
N VAL A 217 4.55 13.06 10.45
CA VAL A 217 5.14 14.08 11.34
C VAL A 217 4.10 14.86 12.14
N ILE A 218 2.82 14.53 11.99
CA ILE A 218 1.74 15.19 12.74
C ILE A 218 1.93 14.88 14.23
N PRO A 219 2.06 15.90 15.11
CA PRO A 219 2.31 15.70 16.54
C PRO A 219 1.24 14.80 17.17
N ARG A 220 1.61 13.86 18.05
CA ARG A 220 0.61 13.03 18.74
C ARG A 220 -0.42 13.90 19.48
N GLY A 221 -1.70 13.55 19.38
CA GLY A 221 -2.75 14.20 20.18
C GLY A 221 -2.53 14.01 21.68
N PRO A 222 -2.76 15.05 22.50
CA PRO A 222 -2.43 14.99 23.93
C PRO A 222 -3.35 14.05 24.72
N ASP A 223 -4.56 13.80 24.22
CA ASP A 223 -5.60 13.05 24.92
C ASP A 223 -5.46 11.52 24.73
N PRO A 224 -6.19 10.70 25.52
CA PRO A 224 -6.20 9.25 25.33
C PRO A 224 -6.45 8.86 23.89
N MET A 225 -5.77 7.81 23.41
CA MET A 225 -5.86 7.34 22.01
C MET A 225 -5.47 8.37 20.94
N GLY A 226 -4.85 9.49 21.32
CA GLY A 226 -4.24 10.46 20.40
C GLY A 226 -5.23 11.47 19.84
N PHE A 227 -6.38 11.70 20.48
CA PHE A 227 -7.34 12.73 20.08
C PHE A 227 -6.81 14.14 20.37
N TYR A 228 -7.30 15.12 19.61
CA TYR A 228 -7.21 16.54 19.96
C TYR A 228 -8.57 17.06 20.40
N GLN A 229 -8.76 17.32 21.69
CA GLN A 229 -9.94 18.03 22.17
C GLN A 229 -9.98 19.49 21.68
N ASP A 230 -8.84 20.19 21.71
CA ASP A 230 -8.72 21.56 21.20
C ASP A 230 -8.67 21.57 19.66
N PRO A 231 -9.68 22.13 18.95
CA PRO A 231 -9.68 22.21 17.50
C PRO A 231 -8.51 23.02 16.93
N ALA A 232 -7.93 23.95 17.69
CA ALA A 232 -6.78 24.75 17.25
C ALA A 232 -5.49 23.93 17.07
N GLN A 233 -5.43 22.72 17.65
CA GLN A 233 -4.30 21.80 17.51
C GLN A 233 -4.45 20.87 16.30
N ARG A 234 -5.64 20.79 15.69
CA ARG A 234 -5.93 19.86 14.60
C ARG A 234 -5.33 20.37 13.30
N SER A 235 -4.83 19.45 12.47
CA SER A 235 -4.35 19.81 11.13
C SER A 235 -5.55 19.95 10.17
N PRO A 236 -5.80 21.13 9.59
CA PRO A 236 -6.97 21.35 8.74
C PRO A 236 -6.85 20.63 7.39
N ILE A 237 -7.97 20.09 6.93
CA ILE A 237 -8.12 19.53 5.59
C ILE A 237 -8.70 20.63 4.69
N ARG A 238 -7.90 21.08 3.71
CA ARG A 238 -8.32 22.11 2.76
C ARG A 238 -9.33 21.55 1.77
N ALA A 239 -9.03 20.39 1.22
CA ALA A 239 -9.94 19.64 0.38
C ALA A 239 -9.55 18.17 0.31
N ILE A 240 -10.54 17.32 0.03
CA ILE A 240 -10.30 15.99 -0.55
C ILE A 240 -11.04 15.92 -1.88
N ARG A 241 -10.32 15.59 -2.95
CA ARG A 241 -10.86 15.52 -4.32
C ARG A 241 -10.44 14.25 -5.02
N LEU A 242 -11.28 13.75 -5.93
CA LEU A 242 -10.84 12.77 -6.90
C LEU A 242 -9.93 13.45 -7.93
N ALA A 243 -8.81 12.82 -8.26
CA ALA A 243 -7.91 13.34 -9.26
C ALA A 243 -8.58 13.46 -10.65
N SER A 244 -9.61 12.64 -10.94
CA SER A 244 -10.41 12.75 -12.16
C SER A 244 -11.24 14.04 -12.25
N GLU A 245 -11.54 14.69 -11.13
CA GLU A 245 -12.27 15.95 -11.05
C GLU A 245 -11.36 17.19 -11.05
N VAL A 246 -10.05 16.97 -10.90
CA VAL A 246 -9.05 18.05 -10.97
C VAL A 246 -8.66 18.30 -12.43
N PRO A 247 -8.51 19.55 -12.90
CA PRO A 247 -8.06 19.84 -14.26
C PRO A 247 -6.72 19.18 -14.59
N LEU A 248 -6.56 18.67 -15.82
CA LEU A 248 -5.37 17.90 -16.22
C LEU A 248 -4.03 18.61 -15.91
N PRO A 249 -3.85 19.92 -16.13
CA PRO A 249 -2.60 20.62 -15.80
C PRO A 249 -2.27 20.67 -14.29
N GLU A 250 -3.28 20.49 -13.43
CA GLU A 250 -3.14 20.53 -11.97
C GLU A 250 -2.98 19.14 -11.34
N ARG A 251 -3.11 18.07 -12.15
CA ARG A 251 -2.90 16.69 -11.70
C ARG A 251 -1.41 16.42 -11.51
N THR A 252 -1.10 15.64 -10.48
CA THR A 252 0.27 15.16 -10.24
C THR A 252 0.48 13.83 -10.98
N PRO A 253 1.24 13.80 -12.08
CA PRO A 253 1.46 12.56 -12.82
C PRO A 253 2.41 11.65 -12.02
N LEU A 254 1.97 10.43 -11.72
CA LEU A 254 2.76 9.41 -11.04
C LEU A 254 2.71 8.09 -11.79
N GLN A 255 3.82 7.37 -11.74
CA GLN A 255 3.94 5.98 -12.16
C GLN A 255 4.30 5.12 -10.96
N LEU A 256 3.65 3.96 -10.87
CA LEU A 256 3.83 2.97 -9.82
C LEU A 256 4.46 1.73 -10.43
N LEU A 257 5.47 1.16 -9.77
CA LEU A 257 6.08 -0.07 -10.26
C LEU A 257 5.06 -1.21 -10.18
N ARG A 258 4.87 -1.95 -11.28
CA ARG A 258 3.94 -3.09 -11.29
C ARG A 258 4.53 -4.25 -10.50
N THR A 259 3.77 -4.79 -9.55
CA THR A 259 4.23 -5.89 -8.69
C THR A 259 4.38 -7.22 -9.43
N ASP A 260 3.68 -7.39 -10.56
CA ASP A 260 3.82 -8.52 -11.48
C ASP A 260 5.11 -8.47 -12.33
N SER A 261 5.80 -7.33 -12.35
CA SER A 261 7.01 -7.14 -13.16
C SER A 261 8.22 -7.90 -12.61
N ARG A 262 9.14 -8.25 -13.50
CA ARG A 262 10.46 -8.77 -13.10
C ARG A 262 11.22 -7.75 -12.25
N THR A 263 11.15 -6.47 -12.62
CA THR A 263 11.80 -5.37 -11.88
C THR A 263 11.36 -5.35 -10.41
N PHE A 264 10.07 -5.49 -10.11
CA PHE A 264 9.61 -5.50 -8.72
C PHE A 264 10.19 -6.68 -7.93
N ARG A 265 10.21 -7.88 -8.52
CA ARG A 265 10.81 -9.07 -7.89
C ARG A 265 12.30 -8.86 -7.60
N ASP A 266 13.03 -8.30 -8.57
CA ASP A 266 14.46 -8.05 -8.43
C ASP A 266 14.74 -6.98 -7.36
N VAL A 267 13.92 -5.92 -7.28
CA VAL A 267 14.01 -4.89 -6.22
C VAL A 267 13.70 -5.47 -4.84
N ALA A 268 12.65 -6.29 -4.73
CA ALA A 268 12.30 -6.94 -3.48
C ALA A 268 13.40 -7.89 -3.01
N GLU A 269 13.97 -8.70 -3.91
CA GLU A 269 15.09 -9.59 -3.60
C GLU A 269 16.36 -8.82 -3.22
N ALA A 270 16.69 -7.74 -3.93
CA ALA A 270 17.84 -6.91 -3.62
C ALA A 270 17.71 -6.20 -2.26
N ARG A 271 16.49 -5.92 -1.80
CA ARG A 271 16.21 -5.43 -0.43
C ARG A 271 16.30 -6.55 0.60
N ARG A 272 15.66 -7.69 0.34
CA ARG A 272 15.68 -8.89 1.19
C ARG A 272 17.11 -9.35 1.50
N ASN A 273 17.98 -9.27 0.49
CA ASN A 273 19.36 -9.74 0.56
C ASN A 273 20.34 -8.68 0.08
N ARG A 274 20.36 -7.53 0.78
CA ARG A 274 21.31 -6.47 0.49
C ARG A 274 22.76 -6.94 0.71
N LYS A 275 23.60 -6.76 -0.32
CA LYS A 275 24.98 -7.27 -0.40
C LYS A 275 25.90 -6.22 -1.03
N ASP A 276 25.99 -5.06 -0.41
CA ASP A 276 26.98 -4.03 -0.74
C ASP A 276 28.07 -3.94 0.34
N ASP A 277 29.04 -3.05 0.17
CA ASP A 277 30.18 -2.91 1.09
C ASP A 277 29.77 -2.62 2.55
N PHE A 278 28.58 -2.06 2.78
CA PHE A 278 28.05 -1.83 4.13
C PHE A 278 27.45 -3.12 4.71
N TYR A 279 26.70 -3.88 3.92
CA TYR A 279 25.98 -5.08 4.38
C TYR A 279 26.86 -6.33 4.33
N LYS A 280 27.58 -6.58 5.43
CA LYS A 280 28.47 -7.75 5.57
C LYS A 280 27.73 -9.09 5.66
N ARG A 281 26.45 -9.09 6.05
CA ARG A 281 25.62 -10.29 6.21
C ARG A 281 24.23 -10.03 5.60
N PRO A 282 23.77 -10.81 4.62
CA PRO A 282 22.42 -10.68 4.10
C PRO A 282 21.41 -11.14 5.16
N ALA A 283 20.24 -10.47 5.22
CA ALA A 283 19.20 -10.79 6.20
C ALA A 283 18.53 -12.16 5.91
N GLY A 284 18.43 -12.56 4.65
CA GLY A 284 17.77 -13.80 4.27
C GLY A 284 16.25 -13.79 4.47
N HIS A 285 15.66 -12.62 4.75
CA HIS A 285 14.26 -12.46 5.10
C HIS A 285 13.81 -11.00 4.89
N ILE A 286 12.55 -10.81 4.48
CA ILE A 286 11.87 -9.51 4.45
C ILE A 286 10.40 -9.66 4.87
N ASP A 287 9.96 -8.79 5.79
CA ASP A 287 8.55 -8.65 6.16
C ASP A 287 7.76 -8.02 4.99
N LEU A 288 6.52 -8.47 4.76
CA LEU A 288 5.60 -7.90 3.78
C LEU A 288 5.59 -6.37 3.82
N CYS A 289 5.43 -5.79 5.01
CA CYS A 289 5.27 -4.35 5.18
C CYS A 289 6.58 -3.57 5.09
N ASN A 290 7.72 -4.27 4.96
CA ASN A 290 9.04 -3.68 4.70
C ASN A 290 9.41 -3.65 3.21
N VAL A 291 8.52 -4.11 2.32
CA VAL A 291 8.68 -3.99 0.87
C VAL A 291 7.88 -2.77 0.40
N PRO A 292 8.54 -1.60 0.18
CA PRO A 292 7.85 -0.42 -0.30
C PRO A 292 7.42 -0.61 -1.75
N LEU A 293 6.35 0.06 -2.16
CA LEU A 293 6.06 0.20 -3.59
C LEU A 293 6.82 1.40 -4.16
N PRO A 294 7.72 1.22 -5.14
CA PRO A 294 8.38 2.32 -5.80
C PRO A 294 7.38 3.17 -6.62
N VAL A 295 7.49 4.48 -6.46
CA VAL A 295 6.69 5.50 -7.16
C VAL A 295 7.64 6.51 -7.78
N ARG A 296 7.36 6.95 -9.01
CA ARG A 296 8.15 7.97 -9.71
C ARG A 296 7.27 8.96 -10.47
N ALA A 297 7.83 10.13 -10.78
CA ALA A 297 7.30 10.94 -11.88
C ALA A 297 7.60 10.23 -13.22
N PRO A 298 6.76 10.40 -14.26
CA PRO A 298 7.12 9.95 -15.61
C PRO A 298 8.48 10.53 -16.04
N PRO A 299 9.29 9.77 -16.79
CA PRO A 299 10.51 10.31 -17.38
C PRO A 299 10.19 11.56 -18.21
N ALA A 300 11.10 12.54 -18.23
CA ALA A 300 11.01 13.64 -19.19
C ALA A 300 11.02 13.03 -20.61
N GLY A 301 10.04 13.41 -21.43
CA GLY A 301 9.91 12.97 -22.82
C GLY A 301 10.97 13.55 -23.74
#